data_AF-A0A9Q9STT6-F1
#
_entry.id   AF-A0A9Q9STT6-F1
#
_cell.length_a   1.000
_cell.length_b   1.000
_cell.length_c   1.000
_cell.angle_alpha   90.00
_cell.angle_beta   90.00
_cell.angle_gamma   90.00
#
_symmetry.space_group_name_H-M   'P 1'
#
loop_
_entity.id
_entity.type
_entity.pdbx_description
1 polymer ?
#
loop_
_entity_poly.entity_id
_entity_poly.type
_entity_poly.pdbx_seq_one_letter_code
_entity_poly.pdbx_strand_id
1 'polypeptide(L)'
;MVRYGLNYGNIIYFYQPNRLTHPTKTTWNIAKHSSANLIMQSPSITNSLDTFLQQPNIEASPAWEFIHGHPKQKPMPTLFHSRLQRNLVNAINNQTHACVAIQELRCIIPPLSPVPDIVVVKSVRLRDEDGPLQGSPDWLIEIRSPDQSTLDLQNKILHFRCAFRI
;
A
#
# COMPACT_ATOMS: atom_id res chain seq x y z
N MET A 1 9.57 5.18 17.85
CA MET A 1 10.50 4.04 17.69
C MET A 1 9.79 2.98 16.88
N VAL A 2 10.07 2.92 15.57
CA VAL A 2 9.66 1.81 14.69
C VAL A 2 10.33 0.55 15.21
N ARG A 3 9.58 -0.54 15.41
CA ARG A 3 10.18 -1.77 15.94
C ARG A 3 10.44 -2.85 14.88
N TYR A 4 9.71 -2.87 13.76
CA TYR A 4 9.88 -3.91 12.73
C TYR A 4 9.54 -3.37 11.33
N GLY A 5 10.44 -3.62 10.37
CA GLY A 5 10.23 -3.46 8.94
C GLY A 5 10.18 -4.83 8.27
N LEU A 6 9.09 -5.19 7.59
CA LEU A 6 9.05 -6.38 6.73
C LEU A 6 9.19 -5.93 5.28
N ASN A 7 10.19 -6.46 4.57
CA ASN A 7 10.42 -6.20 3.15
C ASN A 7 9.99 -7.43 2.33
N TYR A 8 9.08 -7.22 1.38
CA TYR A 8 8.67 -8.22 0.39
C TYR A 8 8.94 -7.71 -1.02
N GLY A 9 10.21 -7.48 -1.35
CA GLY A 9 10.63 -6.87 -2.62
C GLY A 9 10.40 -5.36 -2.59
N ASN A 10 9.49 -4.87 -3.43
CA ASN A 10 9.18 -3.44 -3.54
C ASN A 10 8.16 -2.96 -2.48
N ILE A 11 7.71 -3.83 -1.58
CA ILE A 11 6.72 -3.49 -0.56
C ILE A 11 7.36 -3.52 0.83
N ILE A 12 7.25 -2.42 1.57
CA ILE A 12 7.83 -2.26 2.91
C ILE A 12 6.71 -1.96 3.91
N TYR A 13 6.65 -2.72 5.01
CA TYR A 13 5.67 -2.51 6.08
C TYR A 13 6.33 -2.04 7.35
N PHE A 14 5.76 -1.01 7.97
CA PHE A 14 6.17 -0.52 9.28
C PHE A 14 5.13 -0.88 10.34
N TYR A 15 5.55 -1.59 11.38
CA TYR A 15 4.68 -1.87 12.53
C TYR A 15 4.83 -0.83 13.64
N GLN A 16 3.70 -0.23 14.04
CA GLN A 16 3.60 0.58 15.24
C GLN A 16 3.11 -0.29 16.42
N PRO A 17 3.94 -0.54 17.44
CA PRO A 17 3.47 -1.22 18.66
C PRO A 17 2.63 -0.28 19.53
N ASN A 18 1.60 -0.83 20.18
CA ASN A 18 1.00 -0.20 21.36
C ASN A 18 2.04 -0.16 22.51
N ARG A 19 1.97 0.89 23.32
CA ARG A 19 2.95 1.26 24.37
C ARG A 19 3.46 0.05 25.20
N LEU A 20 4.78 0.00 25.35
CA LEU A 20 5.58 -0.71 26.37
C LEU A 20 5.07 -2.09 26.84
N THR A 21 5.33 -3.14 26.07
CA THR A 21 5.57 -4.47 26.64
C THR A 21 6.83 -5.09 26.04
N HIS A 22 7.60 -5.78 26.89
CA HIS A 22 8.90 -6.37 26.57
C HIS A 22 8.77 -7.48 25.50
N PRO A 23 9.80 -7.70 24.67
CA PRO A 23 9.74 -8.67 23.59
C PRO A 23 9.86 -10.09 24.14
N THR A 24 8.78 -10.88 24.08
CA THR A 24 8.93 -12.33 23.98
C THR A 24 9.21 -12.67 22.51
N LYS A 25 10.30 -13.42 22.29
CA LYS A 25 10.70 -13.94 20.98
C LYS A 25 9.61 -14.88 20.46
N THR A 26 8.77 -14.41 19.55
CA THR A 26 7.93 -15.28 18.74
C THR A 26 8.62 -15.51 17.41
N THR A 27 9.17 -16.71 17.24
CA THR A 27 9.71 -17.22 15.98
C THR A 27 8.54 -17.47 15.02
N TRP A 28 8.49 -16.76 13.89
CA TRP A 28 7.49 -17.02 12.85
C TRP A 28 8.01 -18.11 11.91
N ASN A 29 7.35 -19.25 11.90
CA ASN A 29 7.59 -20.32 10.92
C ASN A 29 7.04 -19.89 9.56
N ILE A 30 7.89 -19.90 8.54
CA ILE A 30 7.49 -19.73 7.14
C ILE A 30 6.81 -21.03 6.69
N ALA A 31 5.48 -21.07 6.73
CA ALA A 31 4.74 -22.16 6.11
C ALA A 31 4.76 -21.97 4.58
N LYS A 32 5.44 -22.89 3.88
CA LYS A 32 5.30 -23.03 2.43
C LYS A 32 3.98 -23.76 2.16
N HIS A 33 3.01 -23.08 1.54
CA HIS A 33 1.81 -23.74 1.03
C HIS A 33 1.84 -23.85 -0.49
N SER A 34 1.59 -25.07 -0.94
CA SER A 34 1.47 -25.50 -2.34
C SER A 34 0.25 -24.89 -3.00
N SER A 35 0.41 -24.41 -4.24
CA SER A 35 -0.68 -23.90 -5.07
C SER A 35 -1.63 -25.03 -5.47
N ALA A 36 -2.91 -24.90 -5.15
CA ALA A 36 -3.99 -25.64 -5.79
C ALA A 36 -4.74 -24.71 -6.75
N ASN A 37 -4.90 -25.16 -7.99
CA ASN A 37 -5.62 -24.46 -9.05
C ASN A 37 -7.11 -24.33 -8.70
N LEU A 38 -7.65 -23.11 -8.77
CA LEU A 38 -9.08 -22.89 -8.99
C LEU A 38 -9.25 -21.98 -10.20
N ILE A 39 -9.88 -22.53 -11.24
CA ILE A 39 -10.40 -21.78 -12.38
C ILE A 39 -11.75 -21.20 -11.95
N MET A 40 -11.90 -19.88 -11.98
CA MET A 40 -13.23 -19.23 -12.02
C MET A 40 -13.26 -18.16 -13.09
N GLN A 41 -14.29 -18.25 -13.91
CA GLN A 41 -14.57 -17.48 -15.12
C GLN A 41 -14.70 -15.99 -14.81
N SER A 42 -14.10 -15.13 -15.66
CA SER A 42 -14.07 -13.68 -15.49
C SER A 42 -15.19 -12.99 -16.29
N PRO A 43 -16.08 -12.22 -15.65
CA PRO A 43 -16.80 -11.15 -16.33
C PRO A 43 -15.82 -9.98 -16.57
N SER A 44 -16.05 -9.20 -17.62
CA SER A 44 -15.21 -8.09 -18.11
C SER A 44 -14.74 -7.13 -17.00
N ILE A 45 -13.53 -7.34 -16.48
CA ILE A 45 -12.93 -6.61 -15.34
C ILE A 45 -12.70 -5.12 -15.64
N THR A 46 -12.59 -4.74 -16.91
CA THR A 46 -12.40 -3.35 -17.34
C THR A 46 -13.52 -2.42 -16.86
N ASN A 47 -14.77 -2.92 -16.79
CA ASN A 47 -15.93 -2.07 -16.51
C ASN A 47 -16.03 -1.61 -15.04
N SER A 48 -15.45 -2.37 -14.09
CA SER A 48 -15.60 -2.05 -12.65
C SER A 48 -14.61 -0.99 -12.17
N LEU A 49 -13.36 -1.00 -12.65
CA LEU A 49 -12.37 0.01 -12.28
C LEU A 49 -12.70 1.35 -12.92
N ASP A 50 -13.06 1.36 -14.20
CA ASP A 50 -13.41 2.61 -14.90
C ASP A 50 -14.62 3.27 -14.25
N THR A 51 -15.64 2.49 -13.88
CA THR A 51 -16.79 2.98 -13.11
C THR A 51 -16.37 3.56 -11.76
N PHE A 52 -15.46 2.92 -11.04
CA PHE A 52 -14.93 3.43 -9.77
C PHE A 52 -14.19 4.76 -9.95
N LEU A 53 -13.32 4.87 -10.96
CA LEU A 53 -12.50 6.06 -11.21
C LEU A 53 -13.33 7.30 -11.60
N GLN A 54 -14.55 7.12 -12.11
CA GLN A 54 -15.48 8.21 -12.42
C GLN A 54 -16.31 8.68 -11.22
N GLN A 55 -16.19 8.03 -10.06
CA GLN A 55 -16.94 8.44 -8.87
C GLN A 55 -16.35 9.73 -8.27
N PRO A 56 -17.16 10.75 -7.96
CA PRO A 56 -16.69 12.07 -7.53
C PRO A 56 -16.07 12.07 -6.13
N ASN A 57 -16.32 11.04 -5.32
CA ASN A 57 -15.92 10.95 -3.93
C ASN A 57 -14.68 10.08 -3.69
N ILE A 58 -14.01 9.56 -4.72
CA ILE A 58 -12.85 8.67 -4.53
C ILE A 58 -11.66 9.37 -3.86
N GLU A 59 -11.55 10.68 -4.07
CA GLU A 59 -10.53 11.54 -3.45
C GLU A 59 -11.01 12.20 -2.14
N ALA A 60 -12.14 11.75 -1.58
CA ALA A 60 -12.53 12.15 -0.22
C ALA A 60 -11.45 11.74 0.80
N SER A 61 -11.44 12.36 1.98
CA SER A 61 -10.54 11.99 3.06
C SER A 61 -11.30 11.23 4.15
N PRO A 62 -10.93 9.97 4.48
CA PRO A 62 -9.82 9.19 3.90
C PRO A 62 -10.13 8.70 2.48
N ALA A 63 -9.06 8.50 1.71
CA ALA A 63 -9.14 8.09 0.31
C ALA A 63 -9.85 6.74 0.12
N TRP A 64 -10.52 6.60 -1.02
CA TRP A 64 -11.04 5.31 -1.46
C TRP A 64 -10.02 4.57 -2.32
N GLU A 65 -9.86 3.28 -2.05
CA GLU A 65 -9.06 2.34 -2.81
C GLU A 65 -9.98 1.38 -3.59
N PHE A 66 -9.53 0.89 -4.74
CA PHE A 66 -10.17 -0.21 -5.45
C PHE A 66 -9.24 -1.42 -5.49
N ILE A 67 -9.56 -2.44 -4.69
CA ILE A 67 -8.72 -3.63 -4.48
C ILE A 67 -9.65 -4.85 -4.44
N HIS A 68 -9.24 -5.98 -5.06
CA HIS A 68 -10.07 -7.19 -5.17
C HIS A 68 -11.44 -6.95 -5.84
N GLY A 69 -11.55 -6.00 -6.77
CA GLY A 69 -12.80 -5.71 -7.46
C GLY A 69 -13.83 -4.93 -6.61
N HIS A 70 -13.44 -4.42 -5.45
CA HIS A 70 -14.33 -3.70 -4.55
C HIS A 70 -13.74 -2.35 -4.12
N PRO A 71 -14.56 -1.28 -4.07
CA PRO A 71 -14.17 -0.03 -3.46
C PRO A 71 -14.12 -0.19 -1.93
N LYS A 72 -13.06 0.31 -1.30
CA LYS A 72 -12.88 0.32 0.15
C LYS A 72 -12.28 1.64 0.60
N GLN A 73 -12.92 2.30 1.56
CA GLN A 73 -12.38 3.52 2.15
C GLN A 73 -11.25 3.19 3.14
N LYS A 74 -10.17 3.97 3.13
CA LYS A 74 -9.13 3.90 4.14
C LYS A 74 -9.68 4.27 5.52
N PRO A 75 -9.11 3.76 6.62
CA PRO A 75 -9.40 4.28 7.94
C PRO A 75 -8.84 5.70 8.09
N MET A 76 -9.46 6.52 8.93
CA MET A 76 -8.90 7.83 9.32
C MET A 76 -7.53 7.62 9.96
N PRO A 77 -6.48 8.35 9.52
CA PRO A 77 -5.17 8.23 10.12
C PRO A 77 -5.17 8.80 11.54
N THR A 78 -4.44 8.15 12.45
CA THR A 78 -4.25 8.64 13.82
C THR A 78 -3.08 9.63 13.90
N LEU A 79 -3.00 10.42 14.98
CA LEU A 79 -1.88 11.34 15.23
C LEU A 79 -0.52 10.67 15.05
N PHE A 80 -0.33 9.46 15.61
CA PHE A 80 0.96 8.77 15.50
C PHE A 80 1.20 8.27 14.07
N HIS A 81 0.18 7.73 13.41
CA HIS A 81 0.27 7.29 12.01
C HIS A 81 0.76 8.43 11.12
N SER A 82 0.08 9.59 11.17
CA SER A 82 0.45 10.76 10.39
C SER A 82 1.84 11.30 10.76
N ARG A 83 2.22 11.28 12.04
CA ARG A 83 3.58 11.69 12.46
C ARG A 83 4.65 10.76 11.91
N LEU A 84 4.42 9.45 11.91
CA LEU A 84 5.35 8.47 11.38
C LEU A 84 5.45 8.57 9.85
N GLN A 85 4.31 8.70 9.17
CA GLN A 85 4.22 8.90 7.72
C GLN A 85 5.06 10.11 7.29
N ARG A 86 4.78 11.29 7.86
CA ARG A 86 5.52 12.52 7.58
C ARG A 86 7.03 12.36 7.82
N ASN A 87 7.41 11.77 8.94
CA ASN A 87 8.83 11.61 9.28
C ASN A 87 9.54 10.65 8.31
N LEU A 88 8.86 9.59 7.87
CA LEU A 88 9.42 8.63 6.93
C LEU A 88 9.57 9.22 5.53
N VAL A 89 8.56 9.94 5.03
CA VAL A 89 8.64 10.69 3.77
C VAL A 89 9.85 11.63 3.78
N ASN A 90 9.98 12.46 4.83
CA ASN A 90 11.09 13.39 4.95
C ASN A 90 12.45 12.67 5.01
N ALA A 91 12.53 11.57 5.77
CA ALA A 91 13.76 10.81 5.91
C ALA A 91 14.21 10.17 4.59
N ILE A 92 13.26 9.67 3.78
CA ILE A 92 13.55 9.12 2.45
C ILE A 92 14.00 10.26 1.53
N ASN A 93 13.20 11.33 1.39
CA ASN A 93 13.52 12.44 0.48
C ASN A 93 14.85 13.12 0.79
N ASN A 94 15.27 13.17 2.05
CA ASN A 94 16.59 13.72 2.42
C ASN A 94 17.77 12.82 2.04
N GLN A 95 17.54 11.52 1.76
CA GLN A 95 18.59 10.55 1.45
C GLN A 95 18.68 10.20 -0.04
N THR A 96 17.69 10.59 -0.85
CA THR A 96 17.64 10.25 -2.28
C THR A 96 17.49 11.51 -3.14
N HIS A 97 18.27 11.57 -4.22
CA HIS A 97 18.11 12.57 -5.27
C HIS A 97 17.47 12.01 -6.56
N ALA A 98 17.45 10.67 -6.72
CA ALA A 98 16.97 9.99 -7.93
C ALA A 98 15.52 9.49 -7.81
N CYS A 99 14.94 9.53 -6.60
CA CYS A 99 13.58 9.13 -6.30
C CYS A 99 12.91 10.16 -5.40
N VAL A 100 11.58 10.21 -5.46
CA VAL A 100 10.73 11.04 -4.61
C VAL A 100 9.76 10.13 -3.85
N ALA A 101 9.69 10.33 -2.54
CA ALA A 101 8.68 9.77 -1.66
C ALA A 101 7.49 10.74 -1.54
N ILE A 102 6.28 10.23 -1.77
CA ILE A 102 5.04 11.00 -1.79
C ILE A 102 4.03 10.27 -0.90
N GLN A 103 3.32 11.01 -0.05
CA GLN A 103 2.26 10.47 0.82
C GLN A 103 0.93 10.37 0.06
N GLU A 104 0.15 9.32 0.34
CA GLU A 104 -1.26 9.19 -0.11
C GLU A 104 -1.48 9.39 -1.62
N LEU A 105 -0.53 8.98 -2.48
CA LEU A 105 -0.66 9.12 -3.94
C LEU A 105 -1.42 7.93 -4.52
N ARG A 106 -2.55 8.20 -5.18
CA ARG A 106 -3.28 7.19 -5.94
C ARG A 106 -2.41 6.60 -7.03
N CYS A 107 -2.34 5.28 -7.09
CA CYS A 107 -1.75 4.54 -8.18
C CYS A 107 -2.85 3.89 -9.01
N ILE A 108 -2.74 3.88 -10.34
CA ILE A 108 -3.65 3.16 -11.24
C ILE A 108 -2.86 2.01 -11.86
N ILE A 109 -3.13 0.80 -11.38
CA ILE A 109 -2.48 -0.44 -11.81
C ILE A 109 -3.59 -1.42 -12.18
N PRO A 110 -4.18 -1.32 -13.39
CA PRO A 110 -5.36 -2.10 -13.73
C PRO A 110 -5.17 -3.60 -13.42
N PRO A 111 -6.13 -4.23 -12.72
CA PRO A 111 -7.48 -3.74 -12.42
C PRO A 111 -7.64 -2.98 -11.07
N LEU A 112 -6.58 -2.42 -10.52
CA LEU A 112 -6.51 -1.86 -9.17
C LEU A 112 -6.32 -0.33 -9.18
N SER A 113 -6.81 0.31 -8.12
CA SER A 113 -6.48 1.69 -7.79
C SER A 113 -6.23 1.87 -6.28
N PRO A 114 -5.05 1.47 -5.76
CA PRO A 114 -4.70 1.68 -4.36
C PRO A 114 -4.24 3.11 -4.06
N VAL A 115 -4.29 3.47 -2.77
CA VAL A 115 -3.75 4.74 -2.23
C VAL A 115 -2.85 4.39 -1.03
N PRO A 116 -1.58 4.02 -1.29
CA PRO A 116 -0.65 3.63 -0.25
C PRO A 116 -0.33 4.79 0.69
N ASP A 117 0.02 4.50 1.95
CA ASP A 117 0.45 5.55 2.87
C ASP A 117 1.65 6.34 2.31
N ILE A 118 2.63 5.66 1.74
CA ILE A 118 3.76 6.31 1.04
C ILE A 118 4.11 5.51 -0.22
N VAL A 119 4.33 6.22 -1.32
CA VAL A 119 4.96 5.67 -2.52
C VAL A 119 6.34 6.28 -2.68
N VAL A 120 7.28 5.51 -3.22
CA VAL A 120 8.58 6.01 -3.67
C VAL A 120 8.68 5.73 -5.17
N VAL A 121 8.96 6.76 -5.95
CA VAL A 121 8.97 6.69 -7.42
C VAL A 121 10.25 7.34 -7.91
N LYS A 122 10.91 6.74 -8.91
CA LYS A 122 12.05 7.38 -9.58
C LYS A 122 11.62 8.71 -10.20
N SER A 123 12.41 9.77 -10.02
CA SER A 123 12.06 11.12 -10.48
C SER A 123 11.77 11.18 -11.98
N VAL A 124 12.45 10.35 -12.78
CA VAL A 124 12.24 10.23 -14.25
C VAL A 124 10.88 9.69 -14.66
N ARG A 125 10.11 9.11 -13.73
CA ARG A 125 8.76 8.58 -13.97
C ARG A 125 7.65 9.55 -13.58
N LEU A 126 7.98 10.60 -12.82
CA LEU A 126 7.02 11.63 -12.46
C LEU A 126 6.78 12.52 -13.68
N ARG A 127 5.53 12.92 -13.85
CA ARG A 127 5.10 13.87 -14.88
C ARG A 127 4.89 15.23 -14.22
N ASP A 128 4.92 16.29 -15.02
CA ASP A 128 4.65 17.65 -14.55
C ASP A 128 3.14 17.92 -14.40
N GLU A 129 2.29 17.06 -14.98
CA GLU A 129 0.84 17.13 -14.83
C GLU A 129 0.38 16.55 -13.48
N ASP A 130 -0.59 17.21 -12.85
CA ASP A 130 -1.21 16.72 -11.63
C ASP A 130 -2.12 15.52 -11.92
N GLY A 131 -2.17 14.57 -11.00
CA GLY A 131 -2.99 13.37 -11.13
C GLY A 131 -2.39 12.11 -10.50
N PRO A 132 -3.06 10.97 -10.68
CA PRO A 132 -2.62 9.69 -10.14
C PRO A 132 -1.37 9.16 -10.84
N LEU A 133 -0.56 8.40 -10.12
CA LEU A 133 0.55 7.65 -10.70
C LEU A 133 0.02 6.54 -11.59
N GLN A 134 0.42 6.53 -12.86
CA GLN A 134 0.13 5.42 -13.77
C GLN A 134 1.13 4.28 -13.55
N GLY A 135 0.62 3.09 -13.24
CA GLY A 135 1.40 1.90 -12.96
C GLY A 135 1.95 1.82 -11.53
N SER A 136 2.81 0.82 -11.30
CA SER A 136 3.38 0.53 -9.98
C SER A 136 4.35 1.60 -9.51
N PRO A 137 4.33 2.03 -8.24
CA PRO A 137 5.48 2.75 -7.70
C PRO A 137 6.73 1.86 -7.66
N ASP A 138 7.91 2.47 -7.56
CA ASP A 138 9.16 1.72 -7.40
C ASP A 138 9.16 1.04 -6.02
N TRP A 139 8.80 1.75 -4.95
CA TRP A 139 8.42 1.17 -3.66
C TRP A 139 7.04 1.61 -3.19
N LEU A 140 6.35 0.70 -2.52
CA LEU A 140 5.09 0.93 -1.85
C LEU A 140 5.29 0.69 -0.35
N ILE A 141 4.86 1.62 0.49
CA ILE A 141 5.03 1.55 1.93
C ILE A 141 3.68 1.74 2.62
N GLU A 142 3.37 0.84 3.54
CA GLU A 142 2.17 0.91 4.39
C GLU A 142 2.56 0.93 5.87
N ILE A 143 1.94 1.82 6.62
CA ILE A 143 2.13 2.00 8.06
C ILE A 143 0.95 1.33 8.75
N ARG A 144 1.24 0.40 9.66
CA ARG A 144 0.20 -0.25 10.43
C ARG A 144 -0.14 0.55 11.67
N SER A 145 -1.43 0.81 11.87
CA SER A 145 -1.95 1.07 13.21
C SER A 145 -2.14 -0.25 13.97
N PRO A 146 -2.05 -0.24 15.32
CA PRO A 146 -2.21 -1.43 16.15
C PRO A 146 -3.54 -2.17 15.95
N ASP A 147 -4.59 -1.46 15.54
CA ASP A 147 -5.96 -1.96 15.46
C ASP A 147 -6.29 -2.60 14.10
N GLN A 148 -5.38 -2.56 13.11
CA GLN A 148 -5.60 -3.22 11.81
C GLN A 148 -5.32 -4.72 11.88
N SER A 149 -6.26 -5.52 11.37
CA SER A 149 -6.15 -7.00 11.36
C SER A 149 -4.93 -7.46 10.54
N THR A 150 -4.23 -8.48 11.05
CA THR A 150 -3.08 -9.06 10.34
C THR A 150 -3.49 -9.80 9.06
N LEU A 151 -4.76 -10.24 8.97
CA LEU A 151 -5.30 -10.97 7.82
C LEU A 151 -5.57 -10.05 6.62
N ASP A 152 -6.18 -8.89 6.84
CA ASP A 152 -6.41 -7.89 5.77
C ASP A 152 -5.09 -7.46 5.13
N LEU A 153 -4.04 -7.37 5.95
CA LEU A 153 -2.71 -7.04 5.49
C LEU A 153 -2.09 -8.15 4.63
N GLN A 154 -2.18 -9.41 5.07
CA GLN A 154 -1.66 -10.53 4.28
C GLN A 154 -2.34 -10.62 2.90
N ASN A 155 -3.65 -10.33 2.85
CA ASN A 155 -4.38 -10.25 1.60
C ASN A 155 -3.92 -9.07 0.73
N LYS A 156 -3.75 -7.86 1.31
CA LYS A 156 -3.22 -6.69 0.60
C LYS A 156 -1.79 -6.94 0.08
N ILE A 157 -0.94 -7.59 0.88
CA ILE A 157 0.43 -8.02 0.52
C ILE A 157 0.39 -8.97 -0.67
N LEU A 158 -0.34 -10.08 -0.58
CA LEU A 158 -0.37 -11.09 -1.61
C LEU A 158 -0.86 -10.50 -2.93
N HIS A 159 -1.87 -9.64 -2.84
CA HIS A 159 -2.47 -9.00 -4.00
C HIS A 159 -1.51 -8.03 -4.69
N PHE A 160 -0.88 -7.14 -3.93
CA PHE A 160 0.13 -6.22 -4.46
C PHE A 160 1.34 -6.96 -5.00
N ARG A 161 1.81 -8.01 -4.32
CA ARG A 161 2.92 -8.83 -4.83
C ARG A 161 2.60 -9.49 -6.17
N CYS A 162 1.37 -9.97 -6.36
CA CYS A 162 0.95 -10.54 -7.65
C CYS A 162 0.78 -9.45 -8.72
N ALA A 163 0.27 -8.27 -8.37
CA ALA A 163 0.05 -7.16 -9.29
C ALA A 163 1.35 -6.46 -9.73
N PHE A 164 2.37 -6.44 -8.88
CA PHE A 164 3.66 -5.76 -9.13
C PHE A 164 4.75 -6.68 -9.70
N ARG A 165 4.41 -7.90 -10.11
CA ARG A 165 5.35 -8.88 -10.65
C ARG A 165 5.36 -8.97 -12.18
N ILE A 166 4.84 -7.97 -12.87
CA ILE A 166 4.78 -7.88 -14.34
C ILE A 166 5.92 -7.00 -14.82
#